data_AF-A0A8H5UTZ5-F1
#
_entry.id   AF-A0A8H5UTZ5-F1
#
_cell.length_a   1.000
_cell.length_b   1.000
_cell.length_c   1.000
_cell.angle_alpha   90.00
_cell.angle_beta   90.00
_cell.angle_gamma   90.00
#
_symmetry.space_group_name_H-M   'P 1'
#
loop_
_entity.id
_entity.type
_entity.pdbx_description
1 polymer ?
#
loop_
_entity_poly.entity_id
_entity_poly.type
_entity_poly.pdbx_seq_one_letter_code
_entity_poly.pdbx_strand_id
1 'polypeptide(L)'
;MPSDADTSSSSPGGHATTGQQEQRKARTMMQARSEVPEPERSAQETIRDYLLENGWETSRGDNHFKKQRAVADKRSASSTDFFYAMMNTIAIDLDRATDVLRLDEVEQPALLDMCVAPGGFVDTAAALSRNPDIYIRAMSLPVEQGGHAVKILDTKVDVEYRDITTLAADMGITEDDVPLNFPGPHDFLFENVLGDNEKFDLVFCDGQVLRTHPRAEWREPREATRLTLTQIALGLEHMKKDGTMLYKHHKHHKIRSSFYLVAKNIQPESALAKEMAAMWKQRYKIATFGTDEEYAEMHRVTRETALVELEKFGEKYVAMGKKIWKTQADGLEKAPFLEKHTKEQSKRRIWKMW
;
A
#
# COMPACT_ATOMS: atom_id res chain seq x y z
N MET A 1 31.14 76.25 40.52
CA MET A 1 31.13 77.64 41.04
C MET A 1 30.93 78.57 39.85
N PRO A 2 29.88 79.41 39.83
CA PRO A 2 28.67 79.36 40.65
C PRO A 2 27.71 78.31 40.00
N SER A 3 26.56 78.66 39.38
CA SER A 3 25.19 78.68 39.96
C SER A 3 24.10 78.48 38.88
N ASP A 4 22.88 77.99 39.11
CA ASP A 4 22.33 77.12 40.18
C ASP A 4 20.94 76.56 39.75
N ALA A 5 20.22 75.90 40.67
CA ALA A 5 18.90 75.27 40.56
C ALA A 5 17.69 76.22 40.39
N ASP A 6 16.58 75.69 39.86
CA ASP A 6 15.31 75.74 40.61
C ASP A 6 14.35 74.59 40.29
N THR A 7 13.47 74.26 41.23
CA THR A 7 12.60 73.07 41.23
C THR A 7 11.12 73.41 41.04
N SER A 8 10.36 72.55 40.35
CA SER A 8 8.93 72.38 40.66
C SER A 8 8.43 70.97 40.31
N SER A 9 7.47 70.49 41.09
CA SER A 9 6.95 69.13 41.06
C SER A 9 5.49 69.10 40.62
N SER A 10 5.07 68.10 39.83
CA SER A 10 3.69 67.57 39.89
C SER A 10 3.53 66.21 39.19
N SER A 11 3.05 65.23 39.98
CA SER A 11 2.22 64.04 39.65
C SER A 11 2.45 63.20 38.37
N PRO A 12 2.61 61.87 38.51
CA PRO A 12 2.64 60.95 37.37
C PRO A 12 1.22 60.59 36.88
N GLY A 13 0.94 60.79 35.59
CA GLY A 13 -0.32 60.34 34.99
C GLY A 13 -0.26 60.30 33.46
N GLY A 14 -0.54 59.13 32.86
CA GLY A 14 -1.00 59.07 31.47
C GLY A 14 -0.12 58.43 30.40
N HIS A 15 0.92 57.64 30.73
CA HIS A 15 1.69 56.87 29.73
C HIS A 15 1.73 55.36 30.02
N ALA A 16 0.57 54.70 29.87
CA ALA A 16 0.45 53.23 29.89
C ALA A 16 -0.41 52.67 28.74
N THR A 17 -1.02 53.51 27.90
CA THR A 17 -2.03 53.12 26.90
C THR A 17 -1.47 52.89 25.50
N THR A 18 -0.49 53.67 25.03
CA THR A 18 0.08 53.53 23.68
C THR A 18 0.85 52.23 23.49
N GLY A 19 1.79 51.92 24.40
CA GLY A 19 2.56 50.67 24.33
C GLY A 19 1.69 49.40 24.41
N GLN A 20 0.61 49.42 25.19
CA GLN A 20 -0.33 48.30 25.24
C GLN A 20 -1.20 48.17 23.97
N GLN A 21 -1.50 49.27 23.27
CA GLN A 21 -2.26 49.22 22.01
C GLN A 21 -1.41 48.75 20.83
N GLU A 22 -0.14 49.15 20.76
CA GLU A 22 0.79 48.63 19.75
C GLU A 22 1.17 47.18 20.04
N GLN A 23 1.41 46.79 21.30
CA GLN A 23 1.57 45.39 21.66
C GLN A 23 0.30 44.56 21.39
N ARG A 24 -0.91 45.11 21.58
CA ARG A 24 -2.15 44.44 21.16
C ARG A 24 -2.23 44.28 19.64
N LYS A 25 -1.97 45.32 18.85
CA LYS A 25 -1.96 45.22 17.38
C LYS A 25 -0.91 44.23 16.88
N ALA A 26 0.31 44.27 17.41
CA ALA A 26 1.36 43.31 17.10
C ALA A 26 0.93 41.87 17.47
N ARG A 27 0.39 41.66 18.67
CA ARG A 27 -0.08 40.35 19.14
C ARG A 27 -1.28 39.82 18.36
N THR A 28 -2.20 40.69 17.91
CA THR A 28 -3.33 40.33 17.04
C THR A 28 -2.89 40.06 15.60
N MET A 29 -1.88 40.77 15.06
CA MET A 29 -1.29 40.42 13.76
C MET A 29 -0.48 39.12 13.82
N MET A 30 0.23 38.87 14.93
CA MET A 30 0.99 37.63 15.16
C MET A 30 0.09 36.42 15.45
N GLN A 31 -1.17 36.64 15.84
CA GLN A 31 -2.21 35.61 15.95
C GLN A 31 -3.04 35.41 14.66
N ALA A 32 -2.81 36.21 13.61
CA ALA A 32 -3.60 36.15 12.37
C ALA A 32 -2.87 35.50 11.18
N ARG A 33 -1.59 35.15 11.29
CA ARG A 33 -0.83 34.43 10.24
C ARG A 33 0.25 33.48 10.80
N SER A 34 -0.21 32.37 11.35
CA SER A 34 0.38 31.06 11.00
C SER A 34 -0.65 29.96 11.28
N GLU A 35 -1.77 29.99 10.55
CA GLU A 35 -2.35 28.73 10.11
C GLU A 35 -1.30 28.08 9.19
N VAL A 36 -0.39 27.33 9.81
CA VAL A 36 0.25 26.22 9.13
C VAL A 36 -0.92 25.40 8.59
N PRO A 37 -1.03 25.16 7.28
CA PRO A 37 -2.09 24.30 6.76
C PRO A 37 -2.10 23.02 7.59
N GLU A 38 -3.27 22.59 8.07
CA GLU A 38 -3.38 21.24 8.64
C GLU A 38 -2.66 20.31 7.67
N PRO A 39 -1.66 19.51 8.11
CA PRO A 39 -0.82 18.76 7.20
C PRO A 39 -1.72 17.93 6.30
N GLU A 40 -1.77 18.28 5.01
CA GLU A 40 -2.86 17.87 4.13
C GLU A 40 -2.89 16.35 4.05
N ARG A 41 -3.81 15.77 4.83
CA ARG A 41 -3.74 14.36 5.21
C ARG A 41 -3.89 13.53 3.95
N SER A 42 -3.06 12.49 3.80
CA SER A 42 -3.21 11.58 2.66
C SER A 42 -4.61 10.98 2.66
N ALA A 43 -5.20 10.67 1.50
CA ALA A 43 -6.57 10.12 1.47
C ALA A 43 -6.74 8.84 2.33
N GLN A 44 -5.66 8.10 2.53
CA GLN A 44 -5.63 6.94 3.42
C GLN A 44 -5.80 7.32 4.90
N GLU A 45 -5.33 8.49 5.30
CA GLU A 45 -5.51 9.06 6.64
C GLU A 45 -6.89 9.69 6.78
N THR A 46 -7.43 10.37 5.77
CA THR A 46 -8.83 10.81 5.77
C THR A 46 -9.80 9.63 5.93
N ILE A 47 -9.57 8.54 5.20
CA ILE A 47 -10.36 7.29 5.31
C ILE A 47 -10.12 6.61 6.66
N ARG A 48 -8.88 6.59 7.17
CA ARG A 48 -8.55 6.05 8.51
C ARG A 48 -9.30 6.82 9.59
N ASP A 49 -9.25 8.14 9.57
CA ASP A 49 -9.79 8.99 10.63
C ASP A 49 -11.31 8.89 10.69
N TYR A 50 -11.98 8.86 9.53
CA TYR A 50 -13.40 8.49 9.42
C TYR A 50 -13.72 7.13 10.08
N LEU A 51 -12.86 6.11 9.90
CA LEU A 51 -13.05 4.79 10.52
C LEU A 51 -12.69 4.76 12.01
N LEU A 52 -11.76 5.60 12.48
CA LEU A 52 -11.40 5.74 13.89
C LEU A 52 -12.50 6.45 14.68
N GLU A 53 -13.03 7.56 14.16
CA GLU A 53 -14.18 8.30 14.69
C GLU A 53 -15.44 7.41 14.79
N ASN A 54 -15.56 6.41 13.92
CA ASN A 54 -16.62 5.40 13.94
C ASN A 54 -16.25 4.11 14.72
N GLY A 55 -15.23 4.16 15.61
CA GLY A 55 -15.11 3.23 16.75
C GLY A 55 -13.93 2.23 16.74
N TRP A 56 -12.78 2.55 16.15
CA TRP A 56 -11.70 1.56 15.92
C TRP A 56 -10.38 1.81 16.70
N GLU A 57 -10.36 1.67 18.03
CA GLU A 57 -9.10 1.66 18.79
C GLU A 57 -8.97 0.49 19.78
N THR A 58 -8.13 -0.51 19.45
CA THR A 58 -7.61 -1.47 20.45
C THR A 58 -6.16 -1.90 20.20
N SER A 59 -5.31 -1.82 21.22
CA SER A 59 -3.89 -2.23 21.17
C SER A 59 -3.65 -3.74 21.26
N ARG A 60 -4.69 -4.53 21.60
CA ARG A 60 -4.61 -6.00 21.65
C ARG A 60 -4.52 -6.62 20.25
N GLY A 61 -5.18 -6.02 19.25
CA GLY A 61 -5.07 -6.43 17.86
C GLY A 61 -3.61 -6.34 17.36
N ASP A 62 -2.95 -5.20 17.60
CA ASP A 62 -1.57 -4.97 17.14
C ASP A 62 -0.58 -6.03 17.64
N ASN A 63 -0.77 -6.54 18.87
CA ASN A 63 0.02 -7.64 19.43
C ASN A 63 -0.30 -9.02 18.82
N HIS A 64 -1.52 -9.27 18.36
CA HIS A 64 -1.86 -10.47 17.59
C HIS A 64 -1.16 -10.46 16.22
N PHE A 65 -1.15 -9.33 15.53
CA PHE A 65 -0.46 -9.21 14.22
C PHE A 65 1.06 -9.20 14.34
N LYS A 66 1.65 -8.72 15.43
CA LYS A 66 3.08 -8.94 15.72
C LYS A 66 3.43 -10.44 15.73
N LYS A 67 2.56 -11.30 16.27
CA LYS A 67 2.75 -12.75 16.26
C LYS A 67 2.58 -13.36 14.87
N GLN A 68 1.56 -12.96 14.10
CA GLN A 68 1.39 -13.44 12.72
C GLN A 68 2.57 -13.05 11.82
N ARG A 69 3.07 -11.81 11.93
CA ARG A 69 4.28 -11.35 11.23
C ARG A 69 5.49 -12.22 11.58
N ALA A 70 5.73 -12.45 12.87
CA ALA A 70 6.81 -13.33 13.34
C ALA A 70 6.65 -14.83 12.96
N VAL A 71 5.48 -15.26 12.47
CA VAL A 71 5.30 -16.58 11.85
C VAL A 71 5.63 -16.54 10.35
N ALA A 72 5.25 -15.47 9.65
CA ALA A 72 5.64 -15.25 8.25
C ALA A 72 7.16 -15.09 8.07
N ASP A 73 7.84 -14.46 9.03
CA ASP A 73 9.29 -14.27 8.99
C ASP A 73 10.09 -15.58 9.26
N LYS A 74 9.43 -16.66 9.73
CA LYS A 74 10.10 -17.94 9.98
C LYS A 74 10.25 -18.73 8.68
N ARG A 75 11.47 -18.85 8.18
CA ARG A 75 11.85 -19.70 7.05
C ARG A 75 11.93 -21.18 7.49
N SER A 76 10.85 -21.95 7.36
CA SER A 76 10.87 -23.42 7.55
C SER A 76 9.95 -24.09 6.52
N ALA A 77 10.22 -25.35 6.15
CA ALA A 77 9.35 -26.07 5.21
C ALA A 77 7.87 -26.07 5.64
N SER A 78 7.63 -26.21 6.95
CA SER A 78 6.30 -26.13 7.56
C SER A 78 5.60 -24.77 7.46
N SER A 79 6.34 -23.66 7.29
CA SER A 79 5.73 -22.34 7.04
C SER A 79 5.43 -22.16 5.55
N THR A 80 6.32 -22.58 4.65
CA THR A 80 6.07 -22.63 3.20
C THR A 80 4.81 -23.43 2.88
N ASP A 81 4.67 -24.62 3.48
CA ASP A 81 3.49 -25.48 3.34
C ASP A 81 2.19 -24.80 3.79
N PHE A 82 2.25 -24.08 4.91
CA PHE A 82 1.12 -23.32 5.44
C PHE A 82 0.73 -22.15 4.50
N PHE A 83 1.71 -21.37 4.04
CA PHE A 83 1.45 -20.25 3.11
C PHE A 83 0.93 -20.74 1.77
N TYR A 84 1.47 -21.84 1.24
CA TYR A 84 0.98 -22.48 0.03
C TYR A 84 -0.49 -22.91 0.16
N ALA A 85 -0.85 -23.63 1.23
CA ALA A 85 -2.24 -24.04 1.47
C ALA A 85 -3.20 -22.85 1.69
N MET A 86 -2.72 -21.79 2.35
CA MET A 86 -3.47 -20.55 2.55
C MET A 86 -3.73 -19.82 1.22
N MET A 87 -2.73 -19.70 0.34
CA MET A 87 -2.89 -19.08 -0.99
C MET A 87 -3.89 -19.85 -1.85
N ASN A 88 -3.80 -21.18 -1.91
CA ASN A 88 -4.77 -22.00 -2.62
C ASN A 88 -6.21 -21.77 -2.10
N THR A 89 -6.38 -21.69 -0.77
CA THR A 89 -7.69 -21.41 -0.16
C THR A 89 -8.21 -20.02 -0.56
N ILE A 90 -7.36 -19.00 -0.53
CA ILE A 90 -7.69 -17.63 -0.94
C ILE A 90 -8.05 -17.57 -2.44
N ALA A 91 -7.30 -18.25 -3.30
CA ALA A 91 -7.52 -18.31 -4.74
C ALA A 91 -8.89 -18.94 -5.06
N ILE A 92 -9.20 -20.09 -4.44
CA ILE A 92 -10.49 -20.77 -4.58
C ILE A 92 -11.66 -19.91 -4.06
N ASP A 93 -11.50 -19.25 -2.90
CA ASP A 93 -12.56 -18.41 -2.32
C ASP A 93 -12.78 -17.10 -3.10
N LEU A 94 -11.73 -16.53 -3.71
CA LEU A 94 -11.85 -15.41 -4.65
C LEU A 94 -12.58 -15.83 -5.91
N ASP A 95 -12.20 -16.97 -6.51
CA ASP A 95 -12.84 -17.48 -7.72
C ASP A 95 -14.33 -17.75 -7.51
N ARG A 96 -14.68 -18.50 -6.45
CA ARG A 96 -16.09 -18.73 -6.06
C ARG A 96 -16.91 -17.46 -5.85
N ALA A 97 -16.28 -16.35 -5.51
CA ALA A 97 -16.94 -15.08 -5.24
C ALA A 97 -17.02 -14.15 -6.47
N THR A 98 -16.21 -14.39 -7.51
CA THR A 98 -15.97 -13.40 -8.59
C THR A 98 -15.69 -13.98 -9.99
N ASP A 99 -15.64 -15.31 -10.16
CA ASP A 99 -15.21 -16.03 -11.37
C ASP A 99 -13.84 -15.53 -11.90
N VAL A 100 -12.91 -15.17 -11.01
CA VAL A 100 -11.67 -14.45 -11.38
C VAL A 100 -10.61 -15.36 -12.01
N LEU A 101 -10.65 -16.67 -11.78
CA LEU A 101 -9.72 -17.64 -12.34
C LEU A 101 -10.32 -18.42 -13.53
N ARG A 102 -11.50 -17.99 -14.00
CA ARG A 102 -12.18 -18.56 -15.17
C ARG A 102 -11.41 -18.25 -16.46
N LEU A 103 -10.53 -19.18 -16.83
CA LEU A 103 -9.71 -19.16 -18.05
C LEU A 103 -10.10 -20.27 -19.05
N ASP A 104 -11.13 -21.07 -18.75
CA ASP A 104 -11.57 -22.19 -19.58
C ASP A 104 -12.32 -21.76 -20.87
N GLU A 105 -12.79 -20.52 -20.93
CA GLU A 105 -13.34 -19.88 -22.14
C GLU A 105 -12.24 -19.22 -23.03
N VAL A 106 -10.97 -19.25 -22.62
CA VAL A 106 -9.84 -18.68 -23.36
C VAL A 106 -9.07 -19.78 -24.10
N GLU A 107 -8.89 -19.62 -25.42
CA GLU A 107 -8.26 -20.64 -26.28
C GLU A 107 -6.78 -20.88 -25.93
N GLN A 108 -6.01 -19.81 -25.70
CA GLN A 108 -4.61 -19.85 -25.28
C GLN A 108 -4.41 -18.88 -24.10
N PRO A 109 -4.77 -19.31 -22.87
CA PRO A 109 -4.69 -18.48 -21.69
C PRO A 109 -3.22 -18.21 -21.33
N ALA A 110 -2.94 -16.97 -20.95
CA ALA A 110 -1.64 -16.49 -20.52
C ALA A 110 -1.78 -15.82 -19.14
N LEU A 111 -0.90 -16.18 -18.21
CA LEU A 111 -0.93 -15.74 -16.82
C LEU A 111 0.43 -15.13 -16.41
N LEU A 112 0.40 -13.97 -15.72
CA LEU A 112 1.57 -13.35 -15.11
C LEU A 112 1.45 -13.31 -13.58
N ASP A 113 2.44 -13.85 -12.88
CA ASP A 113 2.63 -13.65 -11.44
C ASP A 113 4.06 -13.20 -11.16
N MET A 114 4.23 -11.91 -10.86
CA MET A 114 5.54 -11.30 -10.61
C MET A 114 6.07 -11.57 -9.19
N CYS A 115 5.28 -12.16 -8.30
CA CYS A 115 5.64 -12.40 -6.89
C CYS A 115 5.16 -13.78 -6.42
N VAL A 116 5.40 -14.81 -7.22
CA VAL A 116 4.66 -16.07 -7.17
C VAL A 116 4.80 -16.85 -5.86
N ALA A 117 5.95 -16.82 -5.19
CA ALA A 117 6.27 -17.75 -4.11
C ALA A 117 5.34 -17.60 -2.88
N PRO A 118 4.81 -18.71 -2.32
CA PRO A 118 5.06 -20.11 -2.69
C PRO A 118 4.28 -20.70 -3.89
N GLY A 119 3.30 -20.02 -4.47
CA GLY A 119 2.71 -20.38 -5.78
C GLY A 119 1.26 -20.84 -5.84
N GLY A 120 0.53 -20.81 -4.72
CA GLY A 120 -0.82 -21.37 -4.66
C GLY A 120 -1.86 -20.69 -5.57
N PHE A 121 -1.65 -19.42 -5.95
CA PHE A 121 -2.50 -18.72 -6.92
C PHE A 121 -2.35 -19.29 -8.33
N VAL A 122 -1.12 -19.47 -8.79
CA VAL A 122 -0.78 -20.04 -10.10
C VAL A 122 -1.26 -21.49 -10.21
N ASP A 123 -0.96 -22.34 -9.22
CA ASP A 123 -1.42 -23.73 -9.22
C ASP A 123 -2.96 -23.84 -9.24
N THR A 124 -3.67 -22.99 -8.49
CA THR A 124 -5.14 -22.96 -8.51
C THR A 124 -5.67 -22.53 -9.89
N ALA A 125 -5.09 -21.48 -10.49
CA ALA A 125 -5.51 -20.98 -11.80
C ALA A 125 -5.27 -22.00 -12.92
N ALA A 126 -4.10 -22.65 -12.94
CA ALA A 126 -3.77 -23.71 -13.89
C ALA A 126 -4.73 -24.91 -13.75
N ALA A 127 -5.00 -25.36 -12.52
CA ALA A 127 -5.91 -26.46 -12.25
C ALA A 127 -7.37 -26.16 -12.65
N LEU A 128 -7.85 -24.93 -12.48
CA LEU A 128 -9.21 -24.51 -12.87
C LEU A 128 -9.36 -24.27 -14.37
N SER A 129 -8.33 -23.72 -15.02
CA SER A 129 -8.25 -23.48 -16.47
C SER A 129 -8.54 -24.75 -17.27
N ARG A 130 -8.01 -25.91 -16.82
CA ARG A 130 -8.08 -27.21 -17.51
C ARG A 130 -7.47 -27.21 -18.93
N ASN A 131 -6.85 -26.11 -19.35
CA ASN A 131 -6.06 -26.01 -20.57
C ASN A 131 -4.61 -26.45 -20.26
N PRO A 132 -4.12 -27.58 -20.80
CA PRO A 132 -2.77 -28.06 -20.53
C PRO A 132 -1.68 -27.18 -21.15
N ASP A 133 -2.03 -26.26 -22.04
CA ASP A 133 -1.13 -25.40 -22.80
C ASP A 133 -1.22 -23.93 -22.34
N ILE A 134 -1.74 -23.69 -21.13
CA ILE A 134 -1.69 -22.37 -20.46
C ILE A 134 -0.24 -21.86 -20.38
N TYR A 135 -0.01 -20.65 -20.88
CA TYR A 135 1.27 -19.97 -20.73
C TYR A 135 1.33 -19.29 -19.36
N ILE A 136 2.40 -19.55 -18.60
CA ILE A 136 2.58 -19.01 -17.25
C ILE A 136 3.95 -18.34 -17.18
N ARG A 137 3.96 -17.02 -16.97
CA ARG A 137 5.16 -16.23 -16.65
C ARG A 137 5.18 -15.99 -15.16
N ALA A 138 6.12 -16.64 -14.46
CA ALA A 138 6.22 -16.58 -13.01
C ALA A 138 7.59 -16.03 -12.59
N MET A 139 7.59 -15.07 -11.65
CA MET A 139 8.80 -14.50 -11.05
C MET A 139 8.73 -14.53 -9.53
N SER A 140 9.89 -14.65 -8.88
CA SER A 140 10.01 -14.53 -7.42
C SER A 140 11.31 -13.88 -6.98
N LEU A 141 11.31 -13.21 -5.82
CA LEU A 141 12.55 -12.74 -5.23
C LEU A 141 13.49 -13.93 -4.92
N PRO A 142 14.79 -13.87 -5.26
CA PRO A 142 15.74 -14.95 -4.95
C PRO A 142 15.81 -15.29 -3.46
N VAL A 143 15.95 -16.58 -3.12
CA VAL A 143 15.91 -17.08 -1.73
C VAL A 143 17.14 -16.59 -0.94
N GLU A 144 18.28 -16.48 -1.61
CA GLU A 144 19.53 -15.90 -1.12
C GLU A 144 19.42 -14.39 -0.86
N GLN A 145 18.61 -13.67 -1.64
CA GLN A 145 18.18 -12.29 -1.37
C GLN A 145 17.03 -12.21 -0.35
N GLY A 146 16.69 -13.33 0.28
CA GLY A 146 15.72 -13.42 1.36
C GLY A 146 14.27 -13.54 0.95
N GLY A 147 14.02 -13.93 -0.30
CA GLY A 147 12.76 -14.45 -0.82
C GLY A 147 12.27 -15.73 -0.11
N HIS A 148 11.07 -16.16 -0.48
CA HIS A 148 10.47 -17.42 -0.05
C HIS A 148 10.72 -18.51 -1.10
N ALA A 149 10.86 -19.76 -0.65
CA ALA A 149 10.95 -20.90 -1.56
C ALA A 149 9.61 -21.12 -2.29
N VAL A 150 9.69 -21.37 -3.59
CA VAL A 150 8.56 -21.80 -4.43
C VAL A 150 8.17 -23.24 -4.07
N LYS A 151 6.86 -23.54 -4.06
CA LYS A 151 6.30 -24.88 -3.82
C LYS A 151 5.43 -25.39 -4.99
N ILE A 152 5.30 -24.62 -6.08
CA ILE A 152 4.47 -24.93 -7.27
C ILE A 152 4.53 -26.42 -7.62
N LEU A 153 3.36 -27.03 -7.73
CA LEU A 153 3.23 -28.47 -7.94
C LEU A 153 3.24 -28.87 -9.42
N ASP A 154 2.96 -27.93 -10.35
CA ASP A 154 3.08 -28.18 -11.79
C ASP A 154 4.53 -28.02 -12.28
N THR A 155 5.08 -29.09 -12.84
CA THR A 155 6.42 -29.15 -13.46
C THR A 155 6.59 -28.29 -14.72
N LYS A 156 5.50 -27.71 -15.27
CA LYS A 156 5.55 -26.84 -16.46
C LYS A 156 5.85 -25.37 -16.16
N VAL A 157 5.76 -24.94 -14.90
CA VAL A 157 6.01 -23.54 -14.53
C VAL A 157 7.49 -23.35 -14.18
N ASP A 158 8.25 -22.79 -15.12
CA ASP A 158 9.58 -22.28 -14.81
C ASP A 158 9.44 -20.93 -14.06
N VAL A 159 10.17 -20.76 -12.96
CA VAL A 159 10.10 -19.55 -12.13
C VAL A 159 11.42 -18.79 -12.20
N GLU A 160 11.34 -17.60 -12.75
CA GLU A 160 12.48 -16.70 -12.84
C GLU A 160 12.75 -16.03 -11.48
N TYR A 161 13.94 -16.24 -10.91
CA TYR A 161 14.31 -15.62 -9.65
C TYR A 161 14.92 -14.22 -9.88
N ARG A 162 14.16 -13.17 -9.57
CA ARG A 162 14.53 -11.76 -9.79
C ARG A 162 13.85 -10.81 -8.80
N ASP A 163 14.55 -9.77 -8.35
CA ASP A 163 13.92 -8.61 -7.71
C ASP A 163 13.27 -7.72 -8.78
N ILE A 164 11.96 -7.86 -8.97
CA ILE A 164 11.22 -7.10 -10.00
C ILE A 164 11.34 -5.58 -9.83
N THR A 165 11.66 -5.08 -8.63
CA THR A 165 11.81 -3.64 -8.41
C THR A 165 13.11 -3.07 -8.98
N THR A 166 13.97 -3.92 -9.57
CA THR A 166 15.20 -3.53 -10.28
C THR A 166 14.99 -3.35 -11.79
N LEU A 167 13.80 -3.70 -12.32
CA LEU A 167 13.44 -3.62 -13.75
C LEU A 167 13.31 -2.16 -14.21
N ALA A 168 14.43 -1.49 -14.45
CA ALA A 168 14.47 -0.08 -14.80
C ALA A 168 13.94 0.16 -16.21
N ALA A 169 14.40 -0.62 -17.20
CA ALA A 169 13.94 -0.47 -18.59
C ALA A 169 12.45 -0.76 -18.76
N ASP A 170 11.94 -1.86 -18.18
CA ASP A 170 10.50 -2.16 -18.22
C ASP A 170 9.69 -1.02 -17.57
N MET A 171 10.23 -0.37 -16.53
CA MET A 171 9.63 0.80 -15.87
C MET A 171 9.90 2.14 -16.56
N GLY A 172 10.50 2.15 -17.76
CA GLY A 172 10.75 3.36 -18.56
C GLY A 172 11.88 4.25 -18.05
N ILE A 173 12.83 3.67 -17.31
CA ILE A 173 14.03 4.33 -16.79
C ILE A 173 15.25 3.93 -17.64
N THR A 174 16.03 4.92 -18.04
CA THR A 174 17.29 4.78 -18.77
C THR A 174 18.50 5.06 -17.87
N GLU A 175 19.72 4.77 -18.34
CA GLU A 175 20.95 5.10 -17.60
C GLU A 175 21.06 6.62 -17.34
N ASP A 176 20.64 7.46 -18.30
CA ASP A 176 20.63 8.93 -18.20
C ASP A 176 19.69 9.47 -17.10
N ASP A 177 18.75 8.66 -16.63
CA ASP A 177 17.83 9.02 -15.54
C ASP A 177 18.44 8.81 -14.14
N VAL A 178 19.57 8.10 -14.04
CA VAL A 178 20.23 7.82 -12.76
C VAL A 178 21.06 9.03 -12.31
N PRO A 179 20.83 9.59 -11.11
CA PRO A 179 21.65 10.69 -10.61
C PRO A 179 23.14 10.30 -10.49
N LEU A 180 24.05 11.18 -10.91
CA LEU A 180 25.50 10.92 -10.96
C LEU A 180 26.11 10.40 -9.63
N ASN A 181 25.55 10.81 -8.50
CA ASN A 181 25.98 10.41 -7.15
C ASN A 181 24.96 9.49 -6.45
N PHE A 182 24.16 8.75 -7.22
CA PHE A 182 23.18 7.81 -6.67
C PHE A 182 23.89 6.65 -5.94
N PRO A 183 23.42 6.22 -4.74
CA PRO A 183 24.13 5.24 -3.92
C PRO A 183 24.09 3.78 -4.41
N GLY A 184 23.29 3.44 -5.42
CA GLY A 184 23.18 2.10 -5.99
C GLY A 184 22.96 2.08 -7.51
N PRO A 185 23.89 2.62 -8.32
CA PRO A 185 23.66 2.80 -9.77
C PRO A 185 23.67 1.46 -10.53
N HIS A 186 24.26 0.41 -9.94
CA HIS A 186 24.31 -0.95 -10.47
C HIS A 186 23.18 -1.85 -9.93
N ASP A 187 22.25 -1.30 -9.14
CA ASP A 187 21.09 -2.04 -8.60
C ASP A 187 19.95 -2.17 -9.65
N PHE A 188 20.17 -1.72 -10.89
CA PHE A 188 19.15 -1.58 -11.93
C PHE A 188 19.46 -2.41 -13.17
N LEU A 189 18.41 -2.91 -13.80
CA LEU A 189 18.45 -3.60 -15.08
C LEU A 189 17.89 -2.70 -16.19
N PHE A 190 18.76 -2.30 -17.12
CA PHE A 190 18.41 -1.46 -18.28
C PHE A 190 18.08 -2.28 -19.55
N GLU A 191 17.75 -3.56 -19.37
CA GLU A 191 17.25 -4.46 -20.41
C GLU A 191 15.80 -4.85 -20.06
N ASN A 192 14.87 -4.79 -21.02
CA ASN A 192 13.49 -5.21 -20.81
C ASN A 192 13.41 -6.72 -20.57
N VAL A 193 12.72 -7.15 -19.51
CA VAL A 193 12.51 -8.56 -19.17
C VAL A 193 11.17 -9.08 -19.70
N LEU A 194 10.16 -8.21 -19.82
CA LEU A 194 8.90 -8.53 -20.46
C LEU A 194 8.92 -8.03 -21.91
N GLY A 195 8.59 -8.90 -22.85
CA GLY A 195 8.56 -8.53 -24.28
C GLY A 195 7.34 -7.66 -24.62
N ASP A 196 7.47 -6.71 -25.56
CA ASP A 196 6.36 -5.85 -26.00
C ASP A 196 5.09 -6.64 -26.41
N ASN A 197 5.30 -7.82 -27.02
CA ASN A 197 4.27 -8.75 -27.48
C ASN A 197 3.85 -9.78 -26.42
N GLU A 198 4.50 -9.82 -25.26
CA GLU A 198 4.17 -10.73 -24.16
C GLU A 198 2.97 -10.17 -23.41
N LYS A 199 1.78 -10.75 -23.62
CA LYS A 199 0.50 -10.27 -23.08
C LYS A 199 -0.29 -11.37 -22.35
N PHE A 200 -0.97 -11.01 -21.26
CA PHE A 200 -1.60 -11.92 -20.30
C PHE A 200 -3.11 -11.67 -20.14
N ASP A 201 -3.89 -12.74 -20.02
CA ASP A 201 -5.33 -12.71 -19.72
C ASP A 201 -5.59 -12.50 -18.22
N LEU A 202 -4.68 -13.00 -17.37
CA LEU A 202 -4.75 -12.93 -15.91
C LEU A 202 -3.43 -12.44 -15.31
N VAL A 203 -3.48 -11.42 -14.45
CA VAL A 203 -2.31 -10.89 -13.75
C VAL A 203 -2.52 -10.88 -12.23
N PHE A 204 -1.55 -11.41 -11.50
CA PHE A 204 -1.50 -11.36 -10.04
C PHE A 204 -0.49 -10.30 -9.55
N CYS A 205 -1.00 -9.34 -8.78
CA CYS A 205 -0.23 -8.33 -8.06
C CYS A 205 -0.38 -8.55 -6.54
N ASP A 206 0.08 -9.72 -6.06
CA ASP A 206 -0.01 -10.18 -4.65
C ASP A 206 1.24 -9.84 -3.80
N GLY A 207 2.30 -9.33 -4.44
CA GLY A 207 3.62 -9.11 -3.87
C GLY A 207 3.66 -8.15 -2.69
N GLN A 208 4.38 -8.55 -1.64
CA GLN A 208 4.61 -7.72 -0.45
C GLN A 208 6.09 -7.72 -0.06
N VAL A 209 6.57 -6.59 0.46
CA VAL A 209 7.95 -6.45 0.91
C VAL A 209 8.23 -7.39 2.08
N LEU A 210 9.22 -8.25 1.89
CA LEU A 210 9.68 -9.18 2.91
C LEU A 210 10.64 -8.50 3.87
N ARG A 211 10.42 -8.68 5.18
CA ARG A 211 11.34 -8.20 6.25
C ARG A 211 12.68 -8.94 6.23
N THR A 212 12.71 -10.08 5.54
CA THR A 212 13.85 -10.98 5.40
C THR A 212 14.75 -10.66 4.20
N HIS A 213 14.36 -9.72 3.35
CA HIS A 213 15.14 -9.25 2.20
C HIS A 213 16.01 -8.06 2.65
N PRO A 214 17.36 -8.20 2.68
CA PRO A 214 18.26 -7.10 3.00
C PRO A 214 18.26 -6.09 1.84
N ARG A 215 18.14 -4.80 2.15
CA ARG A 215 18.08 -3.72 1.16
C ARG A 215 18.95 -2.55 1.60
N ALA A 216 19.38 -1.74 0.64
CA ALA A 216 20.08 -0.49 0.89
C ALA A 216 19.15 0.56 1.52
N GLU A 217 19.72 1.43 2.36
CA GLU A 217 18.96 2.45 3.12
C GLU A 217 18.16 3.41 2.22
N TRP A 218 18.64 3.66 1.00
CA TRP A 218 17.98 4.56 0.04
C TRP A 218 16.59 4.07 -0.42
N ARG A 219 16.38 2.75 -0.52
CA ARG A 219 15.10 2.15 -0.97
C ARG A 219 14.21 1.70 0.17
N GLU A 220 14.75 1.32 1.33
CA GLU A 220 13.99 0.74 2.44
C GLU A 220 12.69 1.49 2.79
N PRO A 221 12.65 2.85 2.91
CA PRO A 221 11.43 3.57 3.28
C PRO A 221 10.34 3.59 2.19
N ARG A 222 10.73 3.38 0.93
CA ARG A 222 9.89 3.55 -0.26
C ARG A 222 9.59 2.24 -0.99
N GLU A 223 10.22 1.15 -0.56
CA GLU A 223 10.22 -0.14 -1.24
C GLU A 223 8.81 -0.71 -1.46
N ALA A 224 7.91 -0.58 -0.49
CA ALA A 224 6.53 -1.06 -0.65
C ALA A 224 5.77 -0.33 -1.77
N THR A 225 6.11 0.95 -2.00
CA THR A 225 5.59 1.75 -3.10
C THR A 225 6.24 1.33 -4.41
N ARG A 226 7.57 1.17 -4.46
CA ARG A 226 8.30 0.67 -5.65
C ARG A 226 7.75 -0.68 -6.12
N LEU A 227 7.61 -1.64 -5.21
CA LEU A 227 7.05 -2.97 -5.46
C LEU A 227 5.57 -2.94 -5.90
N THR A 228 4.76 -2.05 -5.32
CA THR A 228 3.36 -1.87 -5.73
C THR A 228 3.28 -1.32 -7.15
N LEU A 229 4.04 -0.24 -7.43
CA LEU A 229 4.01 0.47 -8.72
C LEU A 229 4.54 -0.41 -9.87
N THR A 230 5.60 -1.18 -9.63
CA THR A 230 6.13 -2.16 -10.59
C THR A 230 5.04 -3.16 -11.00
N GLN A 231 4.39 -3.80 -10.03
CA GLN A 231 3.38 -4.82 -10.31
C GLN A 231 2.17 -4.25 -11.09
N ILE A 232 1.65 -3.08 -10.71
CA ILE A 232 0.46 -2.52 -11.38
C ILE A 232 0.76 -1.87 -12.73
N ALA A 233 1.95 -1.31 -12.94
CA ALA A 233 2.36 -0.73 -14.22
C ALA A 233 2.58 -1.83 -15.27
N LEU A 234 3.51 -2.76 -14.99
CA LEU A 234 3.81 -3.86 -15.91
C LEU A 234 2.59 -4.76 -16.10
N GLY A 235 1.84 -5.03 -15.03
CA GLY A 235 0.61 -5.80 -15.09
C GLY A 235 -0.50 -5.17 -15.95
N LEU A 236 -0.54 -3.83 -16.09
CA LEU A 236 -1.51 -3.16 -16.95
C LEU A 236 -1.04 -3.12 -18.41
N GLU A 237 0.24 -2.83 -18.65
CA GLU A 237 0.80 -2.73 -20.01
C GLU A 237 0.93 -4.08 -20.70
N HIS A 238 1.22 -5.14 -19.95
CA HIS A 238 1.30 -6.50 -20.46
C HIS A 238 -0.04 -7.25 -20.37
N MET A 239 -1.17 -6.56 -20.23
CA MET A 239 -2.47 -7.24 -20.28
C MET A 239 -2.99 -7.38 -21.70
N LYS A 240 -3.71 -8.47 -21.97
CA LYS A 240 -4.59 -8.60 -23.13
C LYS A 240 -5.85 -7.76 -22.93
N LYS A 241 -6.52 -7.40 -24.04
CA LYS A 241 -7.85 -6.80 -24.01
C LYS A 241 -8.83 -7.71 -23.29
N ASP A 242 -9.72 -7.12 -22.51
CA ASP A 242 -10.73 -7.80 -21.69
C ASP A 242 -10.14 -8.65 -20.53
N GLY A 243 -8.83 -8.57 -20.30
CA GLY A 243 -8.12 -9.27 -19.24
C GLY A 243 -8.51 -8.87 -17.82
N THR A 244 -7.97 -9.62 -16.85
CA THR A 244 -8.28 -9.51 -15.43
C THR A 244 -7.01 -9.32 -14.60
N MET A 245 -7.05 -8.39 -13.64
CA MET A 245 -5.98 -8.15 -12.67
C MET A 245 -6.51 -8.32 -11.24
N LEU A 246 -5.78 -9.07 -10.42
CA LEU A 246 -5.93 -9.05 -8.96
C LEU A 246 -4.83 -8.18 -8.37
N TYR A 247 -5.21 -7.25 -7.49
CA TYR A 247 -4.26 -6.43 -6.74
C TYR A 247 -4.49 -6.53 -5.25
N LYS A 248 -3.45 -6.89 -4.49
CA LYS A 248 -3.46 -6.87 -3.03
C LYS A 248 -3.05 -5.52 -2.50
N HIS A 249 -3.97 -4.86 -1.80
CA HIS A 249 -3.66 -3.59 -1.17
C HIS A 249 -2.67 -3.77 0.00
N HIS A 250 -1.50 -3.12 -0.06
CA HIS A 250 -0.43 -3.32 0.94
C HIS A 250 -0.79 -2.86 2.37
N LYS A 251 -1.71 -1.89 2.54
CA LYS A 251 -2.29 -1.53 3.85
C LYS A 251 -3.59 -2.30 4.08
N HIS A 252 -3.60 -3.22 5.05
CA HIS A 252 -4.75 -4.05 5.38
C HIS A 252 -5.53 -3.53 6.60
N HIS A 253 -6.86 -3.68 6.59
CA HIS A 253 -7.68 -3.53 7.79
C HIS A 253 -7.40 -4.66 8.77
N LYS A 254 -7.30 -4.33 10.07
CA LYS A 254 -6.55 -5.08 11.10
C LYS A 254 -7.15 -6.44 11.58
N ILE A 255 -7.68 -7.34 10.73
CA ILE A 255 -8.16 -8.68 11.16
C ILE A 255 -7.86 -9.80 10.18
N ARG A 256 -8.22 -9.64 8.89
CA ARG A 256 -7.89 -10.62 7.86
C ARG A 256 -6.71 -10.10 7.06
N SER A 257 -5.70 -10.96 6.87
CA SER A 257 -4.35 -10.61 6.41
C SER A 257 -4.24 -10.28 4.92
N SER A 258 -5.34 -10.22 4.18
CA SER A 258 -5.34 -9.91 2.75
C SER A 258 -6.67 -9.27 2.34
N PHE A 259 -6.58 -8.21 1.54
CA PHE A 259 -7.69 -7.58 0.85
C PHE A 259 -7.26 -7.43 -0.61
N TYR A 260 -8.07 -7.94 -1.53
CA TYR A 260 -7.82 -7.91 -2.97
C TYR A 260 -8.86 -7.04 -3.65
N LEU A 261 -8.39 -6.17 -4.54
CA LEU A 261 -9.21 -5.59 -5.59
C LEU A 261 -9.14 -6.53 -6.81
N VAL A 262 -10.30 -6.81 -7.39
CA VAL A 262 -10.43 -7.57 -8.63
C VAL A 262 -10.97 -6.63 -9.71
N ALA A 263 -10.20 -6.44 -10.77
CA ALA A 263 -10.60 -5.68 -11.95
C ALA A 263 -10.65 -6.63 -13.15
N LYS A 264 -11.79 -6.65 -13.86
CA LYS A 264 -12.06 -7.55 -15.01
C LYS A 264 -12.42 -6.72 -16.24
N ASN A 265 -12.32 -7.32 -17.42
CA ASN A 265 -12.67 -6.70 -18.71
C ASN A 265 -11.85 -5.43 -19.01
N ILE A 266 -10.58 -5.42 -18.58
CA ILE A 266 -9.71 -4.25 -18.63
C ILE A 266 -9.38 -3.90 -20.10
N GLN A 267 -9.35 -2.61 -20.41
CA GLN A 267 -9.01 -2.07 -21.73
C GLN A 267 -7.61 -1.42 -21.67
N PRO A 268 -6.51 -2.20 -21.69
CA PRO A 268 -5.15 -1.69 -21.52
C PRO A 268 -4.76 -0.70 -22.63
N GLU A 269 -5.33 -0.85 -23.82
CA GLU A 269 -5.10 0.03 -24.96
C GLU A 269 -5.80 1.39 -24.88
N SER A 270 -6.70 1.59 -23.91
CA SER A 270 -7.42 2.86 -23.73
C SER A 270 -6.48 4.00 -23.29
N ALA A 271 -6.81 5.24 -23.67
CA ALA A 271 -6.02 6.42 -23.28
C ALA A 271 -5.84 6.51 -21.76
N LEU A 272 -6.92 6.29 -20.99
CA LEU A 272 -6.90 6.28 -19.52
C LEU A 272 -5.95 5.20 -18.96
N ALA A 273 -5.94 3.99 -19.53
CA ALA A 273 -5.04 2.93 -19.08
C ALA A 273 -3.56 3.27 -19.35
N LYS A 274 -3.26 3.83 -20.52
CA LYS A 274 -1.91 4.30 -20.88
C LYS A 274 -1.44 5.46 -20.00
N GLU A 275 -2.33 6.42 -19.73
CA GLU A 275 -2.08 7.51 -18.78
C GLU A 275 -1.82 7.00 -17.36
N MET A 276 -2.58 5.99 -16.88
CA MET A 276 -2.33 5.36 -15.58
C MET A 276 -1.00 4.62 -15.52
N ALA A 277 -0.63 3.84 -16.54
CA ALA A 277 0.65 3.14 -16.59
C ALA A 277 1.83 4.13 -16.61
N ALA A 278 1.78 5.16 -17.46
CA ALA A 278 2.79 6.22 -17.52
C ALA A 278 2.89 6.98 -16.18
N MET A 279 1.75 7.29 -15.55
CA MET A 279 1.72 7.88 -14.22
C MET A 279 2.41 6.97 -13.18
N TRP A 280 2.11 5.67 -13.15
CA TRP A 280 2.73 4.74 -12.20
C TRP A 280 4.23 4.56 -12.43
N LYS A 281 4.71 4.59 -13.68
CA LYS A 281 6.14 4.62 -14.01
C LYS A 281 6.83 5.90 -13.53
N GLN A 282 6.23 7.07 -13.77
CA GLN A 282 6.73 8.33 -13.23
C GLN A 282 6.74 8.34 -11.69
N ARG A 283 5.73 7.72 -11.06
CA ARG A 283 5.69 7.54 -9.60
C ARG A 283 6.78 6.60 -9.10
N TYR A 284 7.12 5.55 -9.86
CA TYR A 284 8.23 4.66 -9.55
C TYR A 284 9.58 5.39 -9.64
N LYS A 285 9.74 6.27 -10.64
CA LYS A 285 10.90 7.17 -10.76
C LYS A 285 11.06 8.05 -9.51
N ILE A 286 10.00 8.73 -9.08
CA ILE A 286 10.00 9.54 -7.85
C ILE A 286 10.30 8.67 -6.62
N ALA A 287 9.69 7.48 -6.51
CA ALA A 287 9.93 6.55 -5.40
C ALA A 287 11.36 5.97 -5.37
N THR A 288 12.11 6.05 -6.47
CA THR A 288 13.47 5.52 -6.61
C THR A 288 14.54 6.62 -6.53
N PHE A 289 14.33 7.78 -7.16
CA PHE A 289 15.33 8.84 -7.31
C PHE A 289 14.92 10.22 -6.77
N GLY A 290 13.62 10.45 -6.53
CA GLY A 290 13.09 11.76 -6.15
C GLY A 290 13.37 12.16 -4.70
N THR A 291 13.16 13.43 -4.35
CA THR A 291 13.31 13.91 -2.96
C THR A 291 12.19 13.41 -2.04
N ASP A 292 12.32 13.61 -0.73
CA ASP A 292 11.25 13.26 0.21
C ASP A 292 9.99 14.13 0.00
N GLU A 293 10.17 15.38 -0.42
CA GLU A 293 9.09 16.30 -0.78
C GLU A 293 8.34 15.83 -2.04
N GLU A 294 9.04 15.43 -3.10
CA GLU A 294 8.42 14.89 -4.31
C GLU A 294 7.66 13.58 -4.01
N TYR A 295 8.25 12.71 -3.18
CA TYR A 295 7.62 11.47 -2.76
C TYR A 295 6.39 11.70 -1.87
N ALA A 296 6.40 12.73 -1.02
CA ALA A 296 5.25 13.12 -0.21
C ALA A 296 4.12 13.70 -1.09
N GLU A 297 4.45 14.65 -1.98
CA GLU A 297 3.49 15.29 -2.89
C GLU A 297 2.81 14.27 -3.82
N MET A 298 3.57 13.28 -4.31
CA MET A 298 3.04 12.16 -5.10
C MET A 298 1.93 11.36 -4.40
N HIS A 299 1.96 11.30 -3.06
CA HIS A 299 0.95 10.65 -2.23
C HIS A 299 -0.14 11.60 -1.73
N ARG A 300 0.01 12.92 -1.95
CA ARG A 300 -0.99 13.91 -1.57
C ARG A 300 -2.24 13.68 -2.40
N VAL A 301 -3.36 13.55 -1.71
CA VAL A 301 -4.70 13.47 -2.30
C VAL A 301 -5.56 14.42 -1.51
N THR A 302 -5.90 15.56 -2.10
CA THR A 302 -6.69 16.58 -1.39
C THR A 302 -8.10 16.07 -1.14
N ARG A 303 -8.81 16.71 -0.19
CA ARG A 303 -10.21 16.41 0.11
C ARG A 303 -11.09 16.60 -1.12
N GLU A 304 -10.82 17.60 -1.94
CA GLU A 304 -11.52 17.91 -3.19
C GLU A 304 -11.32 16.79 -4.20
N THR A 305 -10.07 16.34 -4.38
CA THR A 305 -9.74 15.21 -5.27
C THR A 305 -10.47 13.94 -4.83
N ALA A 306 -10.43 13.63 -3.52
CA ALA A 306 -11.13 12.47 -2.97
C ALA A 306 -12.65 12.57 -3.14
N LEU A 307 -13.25 13.76 -2.97
CA LEU A 307 -14.68 13.97 -3.14
C LEU A 307 -15.12 13.83 -4.60
N VAL A 308 -14.37 14.38 -5.57
CA VAL A 308 -14.68 14.23 -7.00
C VAL A 308 -14.68 12.76 -7.43
N GLU A 309 -13.78 11.94 -6.88
CA GLU A 309 -13.78 10.49 -7.14
C GLU A 309 -14.93 9.77 -6.42
N LEU A 310 -15.25 10.15 -5.18
CA LEU A 310 -16.39 9.62 -4.45
C LEU A 310 -17.75 10.02 -5.06
N GLU A 311 -17.86 11.16 -5.75
CA GLU A 311 -19.05 11.52 -6.52
C GLU A 311 -19.23 10.60 -7.74
N LYS A 312 -18.14 10.20 -8.40
CA LYS A 312 -18.19 9.30 -9.57
C LYS A 312 -18.56 7.86 -9.22
N PHE A 313 -18.01 7.31 -8.13
CA PHE A 313 -18.16 5.88 -7.82
C PHE A 313 -18.41 5.54 -6.34
N GLY A 314 -18.47 6.53 -5.45
CA GLY A 314 -18.54 6.34 -4.00
C GLY A 314 -19.74 5.54 -3.53
N GLU A 315 -20.93 5.71 -4.12
CA GLU A 315 -22.11 4.89 -3.79
C GLU A 315 -21.85 3.40 -4.06
N LYS A 316 -21.28 3.07 -5.22
CA LYS A 316 -20.93 1.70 -5.59
C LYS A 316 -19.81 1.15 -4.70
N TYR A 317 -18.80 1.96 -4.39
CA TYR A 317 -17.73 1.60 -3.46
C TYR A 317 -18.25 1.31 -2.05
N VAL A 318 -19.14 2.15 -1.52
CA VAL A 318 -19.83 1.94 -0.23
C VAL A 318 -20.72 0.69 -0.27
N ALA A 319 -21.43 0.44 -1.37
CA ALA A 319 -22.26 -0.76 -1.53
C ALA A 319 -21.41 -2.05 -1.49
N MET A 320 -20.28 -2.08 -2.21
CA MET A 320 -19.32 -3.19 -2.15
C MET A 320 -18.66 -3.32 -0.77
N GLY A 321 -18.22 -2.18 -0.20
CA GLY A 321 -17.56 -2.09 1.09
C GLY A 321 -18.42 -2.57 2.26
N LYS A 322 -19.72 -2.25 2.29
CA LYS A 322 -20.66 -2.63 3.38
C LYS A 322 -20.60 -4.10 3.77
N LYS A 323 -20.57 -5.02 2.79
CA LYS A 323 -20.48 -6.48 3.06
C LYS A 323 -19.11 -6.86 3.66
N ILE A 324 -18.04 -6.23 3.18
CA ILE A 324 -16.67 -6.45 3.63
C ILE A 324 -16.48 -5.91 5.05
N TRP A 325 -16.89 -4.67 5.33
CA TRP A 325 -16.83 -4.05 6.64
C TRP A 325 -17.66 -4.81 7.67
N LYS A 326 -18.87 -5.28 7.33
CA LYS A 326 -19.64 -6.18 8.20
C LYS A 326 -18.88 -7.49 8.47
N THR A 327 -18.30 -8.12 7.45
CA THR A 327 -17.51 -9.35 7.63
C THR A 327 -16.29 -9.15 8.53
N GLN A 328 -15.66 -7.96 8.47
CA GLN A 328 -14.56 -7.59 9.36
C GLN A 328 -15.04 -7.29 10.78
N ALA A 329 -16.17 -6.59 10.95
CA ALA A 329 -16.76 -6.29 12.26
C ALA A 329 -17.23 -7.57 12.98
N ASP A 330 -17.99 -8.43 12.30
CA ASP A 330 -18.42 -9.75 12.83
C ASP A 330 -17.21 -10.65 13.15
N GLY A 331 -16.12 -10.51 12.40
CA GLY A 331 -14.84 -11.18 12.63
C GLY A 331 -14.03 -10.61 13.81
N LEU A 332 -14.13 -9.31 14.08
CA LEU A 332 -13.58 -8.67 15.28
C LEU A 332 -14.33 -9.14 16.54
N GLU A 333 -15.66 -9.06 16.50
CA GLU A 333 -16.50 -9.32 17.67
C GLU A 333 -16.22 -10.72 18.26
N LYS A 334 -15.96 -11.68 17.37
CA LYS A 334 -15.63 -13.09 17.69
C LYS A 334 -14.13 -13.36 17.82
N ALA A 335 -13.29 -12.32 17.79
CA ALA A 335 -11.83 -12.50 17.85
C ALA A 335 -11.41 -12.99 19.25
N PRO A 336 -10.57 -14.03 19.38
CA PRO A 336 -10.16 -14.59 20.67
C PRO A 336 -9.45 -13.60 21.62
N PHE A 337 -8.90 -12.50 21.09
CA PHE A 337 -8.28 -11.43 21.87
C PHE A 337 -9.29 -10.38 22.40
N LEU A 338 -10.50 -10.33 21.84
CA LEU A 338 -11.62 -9.51 22.31
C LEU A 338 -12.55 -10.29 23.25
N GLU A 339 -12.83 -11.57 23.00
CA GLU A 339 -13.61 -12.42 23.94
C GLU A 339 -12.99 -12.53 25.34
N LYS A 340 -11.64 -12.49 25.43
CA LYS A 340 -10.94 -12.45 26.72
C LYS A 340 -11.12 -11.11 27.44
N HIS A 341 -11.32 -10.02 26.70
CA HIS A 341 -11.51 -8.69 27.27
C HIS A 341 -12.85 -8.57 27.99
N THR A 342 -13.95 -9.05 27.38
CA THR A 342 -15.26 -9.10 28.05
C THR A 342 -15.21 -9.97 29.30
N LYS A 343 -14.63 -11.19 29.24
CA LYS A 343 -14.48 -12.06 30.42
C LYS A 343 -13.61 -11.46 31.53
N GLU A 344 -12.54 -10.73 31.19
CA GLU A 344 -11.71 -10.00 32.17
C GLU A 344 -12.43 -8.78 32.77
N GLN A 345 -13.21 -8.03 31.98
CA GLN A 345 -14.04 -6.93 32.49
C GLN A 345 -15.19 -7.41 33.37
N SER A 346 -15.85 -8.54 33.04
CA SER A 346 -16.83 -9.18 33.91
C SER A 346 -16.21 -9.55 35.26
N LYS A 347 -15.02 -10.16 35.25
CA LYS A 347 -14.28 -10.47 36.49
C LYS A 347 -13.89 -9.19 37.25
N ARG A 348 -13.38 -8.15 36.58
CA ARG A 348 -13.03 -6.87 37.24
C ARG A 348 -14.24 -6.10 37.80
N ARG A 349 -15.45 -6.27 37.26
CA ARG A 349 -16.69 -5.74 37.85
C ARG A 349 -17.10 -6.52 39.11
N ILE A 350 -16.96 -7.85 39.12
CA ILE A 350 -17.26 -8.69 40.29
C ILE A 350 -16.34 -8.35 41.48
N TRP A 351 -15.08 -8.00 41.23
CA TRP A 351 -14.11 -7.57 42.26
C TRP A 351 -14.24 -6.11 42.71
N LYS A 352 -15.33 -5.41 42.35
CA LYS A 352 -15.66 -4.05 42.84
C LYS A 352 -17.05 -3.95 43.49
N MET A 353 -17.61 -5.09 43.91
CA MET A 353 -18.93 -5.17 44.56
C MET A 353 -18.91 -5.84 45.95
N TRP A 354 -17.73 -5.93 46.56
CA TRP A 354 -17.49 -6.33 47.96
C TRP A 354 -16.33 -5.49 48.51
#